data_AF-A0A820S5J6-F1
#
_entry.id   AF-A0A820S5J6-F1
#
_cell.length_a   1.000
_cell.length_b   1.000
_cell.length_c   1.000
_cell.angle_alpha   90.00
_cell.angle_beta   90.00
_cell.angle_gamma   90.00
#
_symmetry.space_group_name_H-M   'P 1'
#
loop_
_entity.id
_entity.type
_entity.pdbx_description
1 polymer ?
#
loop_
_entity_poly.entity_id
_entity_poly.type
_entity_poly.pdbx_seq_one_letter_code
_entity_poly.pdbx_strand_id
1 'polypeptide(L)'
;DLHQLIRVDMKIFSQLKEEIKLIEAIIENDTEHKEIRKSKLPWKQRNSIDKPKMIRPSNDVIFKVYCADHTYTTMKMRIDTPASKIIKVAADKLG
;
A
#
# COMPACT_ATOMS: atom_id res chain seq x y z
N ASP A 1 -9.75 -16.79 -5.22
CA ASP A 1 -10.32 -18.06 -5.73
C ASP A 1 -9.35 -19.24 -5.66
N LEU A 2 -8.15 -19.15 -6.25
CA LEU A 2 -7.16 -20.25 -6.18
C LEU A 2 -6.79 -20.68 -4.74
N HIS A 3 -6.47 -19.74 -3.85
CA HIS A 3 -6.18 -20.05 -2.45
C HIS A 3 -7.33 -20.80 -1.74
N GLN A 4 -8.58 -20.44 -2.05
CA GLN A 4 -9.75 -21.11 -1.45
C GLN A 4 -9.94 -22.52 -2.02
N LEU A 5 -9.69 -22.71 -3.33
CA LEU A 5 -9.74 -24.01 -3.97
C LEU A 5 -8.68 -24.96 -3.40
N ILE A 6 -7.43 -24.51 -3.32
CA ILE A 6 -6.33 -25.30 -2.74
C ILE A 6 -6.60 -25.61 -1.25
N ARG A 7 -7.19 -24.67 -0.50
CA ARG A 7 -7.59 -24.89 0.91
C ARG A 7 -8.65 -25.97 1.08
N VAL A 8 -9.54 -26.14 0.10
CA VAL A 8 -10.50 -27.25 0.05
C VAL A 8 -9.77 -28.55 -0.29
N ASP A 9 -8.93 -28.53 -1.33
CA ASP A 9 -8.20 -29.72 -1.79
C ASP A 9 -7.18 -30.24 -0.76
N MET A 10 -6.60 -29.38 0.07
CA MET A 10 -5.73 -29.80 1.18
C MET A 10 -6.45 -30.67 2.21
N LYS A 11 -7.76 -30.51 2.38
CA LYS A 11 -8.53 -31.39 3.27
C LYS A 11 -8.55 -32.83 2.74
N ILE A 12 -8.31 -33.01 1.44
CA ILE A 12 -8.28 -34.29 0.74
C ILE A 12 -6.83 -34.79 0.56
N PHE A 13 -5.90 -33.89 0.21
CA PHE A 13 -4.50 -34.20 -0.06
C PHE A 13 -3.57 -33.61 1.00
N SER A 14 -2.98 -34.47 1.84
CA SER A 14 -2.05 -34.07 2.91
C SER A 14 -0.77 -33.40 2.41
N GLN A 15 -0.37 -33.68 1.16
CA GLN A 15 0.82 -33.12 0.51
C GLN A 15 0.71 -31.60 0.29
N LEU A 16 -0.50 -31.06 0.13
CA LEU A 16 -0.74 -29.62 -0.09
C LEU A 16 -0.62 -28.76 1.17
N LYS A 17 -0.49 -29.39 2.35
CA LYS A 17 -0.47 -28.69 3.64
C LYS A 17 0.73 -27.77 3.80
N GLU A 18 1.87 -28.14 3.23
CA GLU A 18 3.08 -27.32 3.26
C GLU A 18 2.97 -26.13 2.30
N GLU A 19 2.44 -26.36 1.10
CA GLU A 19 2.26 -25.29 0.10
C GLU A 19 1.26 -24.23 0.57
N ILE A 20 0.15 -24.62 1.21
CA ILE A 20 -0.79 -23.65 1.79
C ILE A 20 -0.15 -22.79 2.86
N LYS A 21 0.65 -23.37 3.75
CA LYS A 21 1.33 -22.59 4.79
C LYS A 21 2.25 -21.54 4.19
N LEU A 22 2.92 -21.86 3.08
CA LEU A 22 3.75 -20.90 2.36
C LEU A 22 2.90 -19.78 1.74
N ILE A 23 1.76 -20.11 1.13
CA ILE A 23 0.85 -19.11 0.55
C ILE A 23 0.25 -18.21 1.63
N GLU A 24 -0.21 -18.77 2.75
CA GLU A 24 -0.73 -18.00 3.89
C GLU A 24 0.34 -17.05 4.43
N ALA A 25 1.57 -17.51 4.59
CA ALA A 25 2.69 -16.67 5.00
C ALA A 25 2.99 -15.54 3.99
N ILE A 26 2.90 -15.79 2.68
CA ILE A 26 3.10 -14.75 1.65
C ILE A 26 1.97 -13.72 1.73
N ILE A 27 0.72 -14.15 1.87
CA ILE A 27 -0.43 -13.27 2.02
C ILE A 27 -0.28 -12.41 3.28
N GLU A 28 0.07 -13.00 4.42
CA GLU A 28 0.31 -12.26 5.67
C GLU A 28 1.42 -11.21 5.50
N ASN A 29 2.56 -11.58 4.92
CA ASN A 29 3.66 -10.65 4.62
C ASN A 29 3.27 -9.52 3.65
N ASP A 30 2.36 -9.78 2.70
CA ASP A 30 1.83 -8.76 1.79
C ASP A 30 0.80 -7.84 2.45
N THR A 31 0.03 -8.36 3.42
CA THR A 31 -0.99 -7.61 4.18
C THR A 31 -0.41 -6.81 5.34
N GLU A 32 0.77 -7.18 5.85
CA GLU A 32 1.59 -6.32 6.69
C GLU A 32 2.08 -5.13 5.85
N HIS A 33 1.14 -4.23 5.57
CA HIS A 33 1.42 -2.81 5.51
C HIS A 33 2.13 -2.52 6.82
N LYS A 34 3.47 -2.53 6.78
CA LYS A 34 4.30 -1.78 7.72
C LYS A 34 3.81 -0.34 7.57
N GLU A 35 2.75 -0.01 8.31
CA GLU A 35 2.53 1.33 8.79
C GLU A 35 3.90 1.74 9.27
N ILE A 36 4.52 2.64 8.53
CA ILE A 36 5.63 3.41 9.06
C ILE A 36 4.97 4.13 10.22
N ARG A 37 5.00 3.49 11.40
CA ARG A 37 4.62 4.08 12.68
C ARG A 37 5.39 5.38 12.67
N LYS A 38 4.67 6.48 12.45
CA LYS A 38 5.23 7.82 12.53
C LYS A 38 5.57 7.99 14.01
N SER A 39 6.73 7.49 14.41
CA SER A 39 7.35 7.92 15.63
C SER A 39 7.48 9.44 15.47
N LYS A 40 6.83 10.17 16.37
CA LYS A 40 6.91 11.62 16.49
C LYS A 40 8.32 12.00 16.96
N LEU A 41 9.35 11.58 16.23
CA LEU A 41 10.73 11.91 16.51
C LEU A 41 11.12 13.11 15.65
N PRO A 42 11.74 14.13 16.26
CA PRO A 42 12.19 15.32 15.56
C PRO A 42 13.17 14.90 14.47
N TRP A 43 12.80 15.15 13.22
CA TRP A 43 13.56 15.15 11.96
C TRP A 43 15.05 14.80 12.09
N LYS A 44 15.35 13.56 12.50
CA LYS A 44 16.72 13.07 12.54
C LYS A 44 17.02 12.59 11.14
N GLN A 45 18.02 13.19 10.51
CA GLN A 45 18.55 12.83 9.20
C GLN A 45 18.60 11.30 9.09
N ARG A 46 17.75 10.78 8.20
CA ARG A 46 17.63 9.36 7.90
C ARG A 46 18.85 8.97 7.06
N ASN A 47 20.00 8.82 7.72
CA ASN A 47 21.26 8.36 7.12
C ASN A 47 21.31 6.83 7.02
N SER A 48 20.18 6.17 6.78
CA SER A 48 20.18 4.79 6.30
C SER A 48 19.86 4.86 4.81
N ILE A 49 20.80 4.40 3.98
CA ILE A 49 20.55 4.07 2.57
C ILE A 49 19.62 2.85 2.60
N ASP A 50 18.35 3.10 2.95
CA ASP A 50 17.29 2.12 2.84
C ASP A 50 17.17 1.86 1.33
N LYS A 51 17.48 0.64 0.89
CA LYS A 51 17.25 0.25 -0.51
C LYS A 51 15.83 0.65 -0.90
N PRO A 52 15.62 1.24 -2.09
CA PRO A 52 14.29 1.65 -2.51
C PRO A 52 13.37 0.42 -2.46
N LYS A 53 12.31 0.52 -1.66
CA LYS A 53 11.29 -0.52 -1.60
C LYS A 53 10.49 -0.49 -2.89
N MET A 54 10.00 -1.66 -3.32
CA MET A 54 9.09 -1.75 -4.45
C MET A 54 7.84 -0.92 -4.18
N ILE A 55 7.47 -0.08 -5.14
CA ILE A 55 6.24 0.72 -5.10
C ILE A 55 5.08 -0.17 -5.53
N ARG A 56 4.06 -0.30 -4.67
CA ARG A 56 2.85 -1.08 -4.95
C ARG A 56 1.64 -0.16 -5.20
N PRO A 57 0.66 -0.58 -6.00
CA PRO A 57 -0.57 0.20 -6.24
C PRO A 57 -1.33 0.55 -4.95
N SER A 58 -1.28 -0.34 -3.95
CA SER A 58 -1.89 -0.14 -2.63
C SER A 58 -1.12 0.78 -1.69
N ASN A 59 0.07 1.23 -2.06
CA ASN A 59 0.83 2.14 -1.21
C ASN A 59 0.19 3.53 -1.19
N ASP A 60 0.25 4.17 -0.03
CA ASP A 60 -0.13 5.56 0.12
C ASP A 60 0.99 6.48 -0.39
N VAL A 61 0.61 7.52 -1.12
CA VAL A 61 1.47 8.60 -1.60
C VAL A 61 0.97 9.95 -1.07
N ILE A 62 1.93 10.83 -0.77
CA ILE A 62 1.68 12.26 -0.54
C ILE A 62 1.86 12.95 -1.89
N PHE A 63 0.75 13.36 -2.50
CA PHE A 63 0.70 13.90 -3.85
C PHE A 63 0.37 15.40 -3.82
N LYS A 64 1.08 16.20 -4.62
CA LYS A 64 0.83 17.64 -4.79
C LYS A 64 0.04 17.88 -6.06
N VAL A 65 -1.14 18.49 -5.92
CA VAL A 65 -1.95 18.97 -7.05
C VAL A 65 -1.72 20.47 -7.17
N TYR A 66 -1.22 20.90 -8.33
CA TYR A 66 -0.91 22.29 -8.61
C TYR A 66 -2.09 23.00 -9.28
N CYS A 67 -2.29 24.25 -8.88
CA CYS A 67 -3.19 25.20 -9.51
C CYS A 67 -2.44 26.02 -10.57
N ALA A 68 -3.17 26.77 -11.40
CA ALA A 68 -2.61 27.61 -12.47
C ALA A 68 -1.74 28.76 -11.93
N ASP A 69 -1.97 29.19 -10.70
CA ASP A 69 -1.18 30.20 -10.00
C ASP A 69 0.08 29.62 -9.31
N HIS A 70 0.44 28.38 -9.64
CA HIS A 70 1.54 27.61 -9.04
C HIS A 70 1.41 27.35 -7.53
N THR A 71 0.24 27.62 -6.93
CA THR A 71 -0.06 27.11 -5.59
C THR A 71 -0.33 25.61 -5.66
N TYR A 72 -0.23 24.91 -4.53
CA TYR A 72 -0.50 23.48 -4.49
C TYR A 72 -1.25 23.07 -3.24
N THR A 73 -2.07 22.04 -3.40
CA THR A 73 -2.66 21.30 -2.28
C THR A 73 -2.02 19.93 -2.17
N THR A 74 -1.64 19.57 -0.95
CA THR A 74 -1.06 18.25 -0.66
C THR A 74 -2.15 17.29 -0.19
N MET A 75 -2.17 16.08 -0.73
CA MET A 75 -3.17 15.05 -0.42
C MET A 75 -2.55 13.68 -0.25
N LYS A 76 -3.11 12.89 0.68
CA LYS A 76 -2.71 11.51 0.94
C LYS A 76 -3.71 10.59 0.25
N MET A 77 -3.23 9.74 -0.66
CA MET A 77 -4.07 8.81 -1.44
C MET A 77 -3.29 7.56 -1.80
N ARG A 78 -3.98 6.50 -2.28
CA ARG A 78 -3.30 5.34 -2.85
C ARG A 78 -2.75 5.65 -4.24
N ILE A 79 -1.69 4.96 -4.64
CA ILE A 79 -1.08 5.11 -5.98
C ILE A 79 -2.05 4.72 -7.10
N ASP A 80 -2.91 3.73 -6.86
CA ASP A 80 -3.96 3.32 -7.81
C ASP A 80 -5.22 4.20 -7.79
N THR A 81 -5.19 5.36 -7.13
CA THR A 81 -6.33 6.27 -7.12
C THR A 81 -6.57 6.85 -8.52
N PRO A 82 -7.78 6.72 -9.10
CA PRO A 82 -8.06 7.24 -10.43
C PRO A 82 -8.14 8.77 -10.42
N ALA A 83 -7.77 9.39 -11.55
CA ALA A 83 -7.80 10.86 -11.72
C ALA A 83 -9.17 11.48 -11.38
N SER A 84 -10.27 10.79 -11.71
CA SER A 84 -11.63 11.23 -11.39
C SER A 84 -11.86 11.43 -9.87
N LYS A 85 -11.23 10.61 -9.04
CA LYS A 85 -11.28 10.74 -7.58
C LYS A 85 -10.31 11.80 -7.07
N ILE A 86 -9.16 11.95 -7.71
CA ILE A 86 -8.18 13.01 -7.39
C ILE A 86 -8.81 14.39 -7.58
N ILE A 87 -9.53 14.60 -8.69
CA ILE A 87 -10.21 15.88 -8.99
C ILE A 87 -11.24 16.21 -7.92
N LYS A 88 -12.10 15.24 -7.54
CA LYS A 88 -13.13 15.45 -6.49
C LYS A 88 -12.50 15.84 -5.16
N VAL A 89 -11.49 15.07 -4.72
CA VAL A 89 -10.77 15.36 -3.47
C VAL A 89 -10.02 16.69 -3.52
N ALA A 90 -9.51 17.08 -4.68
CA ALA A 90 -8.88 18.40 -4.88
C ALA A 90 -9.91 19.52 -4.74
N ALA A 91 -11.05 19.41 -5.40
CA ALA A 91 -12.14 20.36 -5.32
C ALA A 91 -12.65 20.50 -3.89
N ASP A 92 -12.97 19.39 -3.21
CA ASP A 92 -13.45 19.38 -1.83
C ASP A 92 -12.49 20.09 -0.85
N LYS A 93 -11.17 20.08 -1.14
CA LYS A 93 -10.16 20.76 -0.32
C LYS A 93 -10.01 22.24 -0.61
N LEU A 94 -10.27 22.66 -1.85
CA LEU A 94 -10.11 24.05 -2.29
C LEU A 94 -11.39 24.87 -2.08
N GLY A 95 -12.53 24.22 -1.86
CA GLY A 95 -13.85 24.86 -1.72
C GLY A 95 -14.55 25.04 -3.05
#